data_AF-A0A1Q7ZJ55-F1
#
_entry.id   AF-A0A1Q7ZJ55-F1
#
_cell.length_a   1.000
_cell.length_b   1.000
_cell.length_c   1.000
_cell.angle_alpha   90.00
_cell.angle_beta   90.00
_cell.angle_gamma   90.00
#
_symmetry.space_group_name_H-M   'P 1'
#
loop_
_entity.id
_entity.type
_entity.pdbx_description
1 polymer ?
#
loop_
_entity_poly.entity_id
_entity_poly.type
_entity_poly.pdbx_seq_one_letter_code
_entity_poly.pdbx_strand_id
1 'polypeptide(L)'
;MPALLRDLRYSLRALAKSRGFAAVAVLTLGLGIGANTAVYSLTDQILLRTLPVRRPSELVVLRMPGPKRGRVESDIDDGAQSFSYPFYMDLRVNNTCFSGLLARYPIPLSVAGQGQTERAAGELVSGNYFEVLGVRPALGRLLIPEDDAGPGGSAVAVLSHGYWTRRFGASPAVLNQSLVVNGHTLTVVGVAAAPFSGVQVGQVPDLFIPMQMKAQMTPNWDGMDHRNDYWLQMIGRLRRGVSRAGAEASLLSVVPALLERDLAELTGLPAQTRDRFLAKTMLLTPGGGGRQVLQQDARDGLLLLSALVVLVLLIACANVAGLLLARGVARRREIALRLALGARRRDLLRQLMVESLLLGLAGGVAGLLIAACCIDAILATFPQNQGMAGLNANLDPRLLAFNFGTALVTALAFGLIPALRATRPDLVTALKEQGAGTGTGIGQVRLRKGLVVAQIALTTVLLVTAGLFTLNLRHLERVDLGIRADNLLAFSVDPQLSGYSPERTAALVDQVRADLATLPGVTSASAAQIAVLSGNDESSNVTIQGFATQGDDDPHVLKNWVGSRYFSTLGIPLLSGREISESDASTGPKVALINATMARKYFAGRNPLGMHFAFGSGSAVQLDIEIVGV
;
A
#
# COMPACT_ATOMS: atom_id res chain seq x y z
N MET A 1 40.76 -21.38 -22.36
CA MET A 1 39.34 -21.39 -22.79
C MET A 1 38.76 -22.74 -23.29
N PRO A 2 39.50 -23.70 -23.90
CA PRO A 2 38.87 -24.92 -24.46
C PRO A 2 38.41 -25.97 -23.42
N ALA A 3 38.80 -25.83 -22.16
CA ALA A 3 38.36 -26.71 -21.07
C ALA A 3 36.94 -26.37 -20.59
N LEU A 4 36.63 -25.08 -20.45
CA LEU A 4 35.35 -24.59 -19.91
C LEU A 4 34.18 -24.86 -20.88
N LEU A 5 34.40 -24.65 -22.19
CA LEU A 5 33.44 -25.00 -23.25
C LEU A 5 33.15 -26.50 -23.32
N ARG A 6 34.16 -27.33 -23.04
CA ARG A 6 34.02 -28.80 -23.03
C ARG A 6 33.21 -29.26 -21.83
N ASP A 7 33.46 -28.67 -20.66
CA ASP A 7 32.70 -28.94 -19.44
C ASP A 7 31.24 -28.51 -19.60
N LEU A 8 30.99 -27.36 -20.24
CA LEU A 8 29.64 -26.88 -20.58
C LEU A 8 28.87 -27.87 -21.47
N ARG A 9 29.46 -28.28 -22.60
CA ARG A 9 28.85 -29.26 -23.52
C ARG A 9 28.61 -30.60 -22.85
N TYR A 10 29.54 -31.04 -22.01
CA TYR A 10 29.41 -32.29 -21.27
C TYR A 10 28.28 -32.21 -20.24
N SER A 11 28.23 -31.16 -19.43
CA SER A 11 27.20 -30.98 -18.40
C SER A 11 25.81 -30.86 -19.01
N LEU A 12 25.66 -30.19 -20.16
CA LEU A 12 24.40 -30.16 -20.91
C LEU A 12 23.95 -31.57 -21.36
N ARG A 13 24.85 -32.38 -21.92
CA ARG A 13 24.53 -33.78 -22.27
C ARG A 13 24.20 -34.63 -21.05
N ALA A 14 24.91 -34.43 -19.94
CA ALA A 14 24.69 -35.16 -18.71
C ALA A 14 23.31 -34.85 -18.10
N LEU A 15 22.89 -33.59 -18.13
CA LEU A 15 21.55 -33.16 -17.71
C LEU A 15 20.46 -33.68 -18.65
N ALA A 16 20.70 -33.63 -19.96
CA ALA A 16 19.77 -34.15 -20.97
C ALA A 16 19.54 -35.67 -20.88
N LYS A 17 20.52 -36.43 -20.38
CA LYS A 17 20.36 -37.87 -20.08
C LYS A 17 19.59 -38.13 -18.79
N SER A 18 19.60 -37.20 -17.84
CA SER A 18 18.91 -37.32 -16.55
C SER A 18 17.71 -36.37 -16.45
N ARG A 19 16.79 -36.47 -17.41
CA ARG A 19 15.67 -35.51 -17.56
C ARG A 19 14.82 -35.35 -16.30
N GLY A 20 14.48 -36.44 -15.62
CA GLY A 20 13.69 -36.40 -14.38
C GLY A 20 14.38 -35.64 -13.24
N PHE A 21 15.68 -35.92 -13.02
CA PHE A 21 16.48 -35.19 -12.03
C PHE A 21 16.58 -33.70 -12.38
N ALA A 22 16.88 -33.39 -13.64
CA ALA A 22 17.02 -32.01 -14.08
C ALA A 22 15.70 -31.24 -13.94
N ALA A 23 14.57 -31.84 -14.33
CA ALA A 23 13.25 -31.24 -14.18
C ALA A 23 12.89 -30.97 -12.71
N VAL A 24 13.05 -31.96 -11.82
CA VAL A 24 12.77 -31.78 -10.39
C VAL A 24 13.67 -30.71 -9.77
N ALA A 25 14.97 -30.72 -10.10
CA ALA A 25 15.90 -29.72 -9.59
C ALA A 25 15.54 -28.31 -10.09
N VAL A 26 15.26 -28.15 -11.39
CA VAL A 26 14.90 -26.85 -11.97
C VAL A 26 13.57 -26.34 -11.45
N LEU A 27 12.54 -27.19 -11.31
CA LEU A 27 11.25 -26.78 -10.75
C LEU A 27 11.36 -26.40 -9.27
N THR A 28 12.12 -27.16 -8.48
CA THR A 28 12.32 -26.87 -7.06
C THR A 28 13.06 -25.55 -6.87
N LEU A 29 14.13 -25.34 -7.63
CA LEU A 29 14.86 -24.06 -7.65
C LEU A 29 14.00 -22.92 -8.18
N GLY A 30 13.25 -23.15 -9.26
CA GLY A 30 12.37 -22.17 -9.87
C GLY A 30 11.30 -21.69 -8.91
N LEU A 31 10.64 -22.58 -8.16
CA LEU A 31 9.66 -22.19 -7.16
C LEU A 31 10.29 -21.39 -6.01
N GLY A 32 11.41 -21.86 -5.46
CA GLY A 32 12.10 -21.17 -4.36
C GLY A 32 12.62 -19.79 -4.76
N ILE A 33 13.28 -19.69 -5.92
CA ILE A 33 13.81 -18.44 -6.45
C ILE A 33 12.66 -17.53 -6.89
N GLY A 34 11.63 -18.06 -7.56
CA GLY A 34 10.50 -17.28 -8.07
C GLY A 34 9.64 -16.68 -6.98
N ALA A 35 9.30 -17.44 -5.93
CA ALA A 35 8.57 -16.91 -4.78
C ALA A 35 9.35 -15.81 -4.06
N ASN A 36 10.66 -16.02 -3.86
CA ASN A 36 11.53 -15.02 -3.22
C ASN A 36 11.66 -13.75 -4.08
N THR A 37 11.78 -13.89 -5.40
CA THR A 37 11.82 -12.79 -6.36
C THR A 37 10.50 -12.01 -6.41
N ALA A 38 9.34 -12.69 -6.39
CA ALA A 38 8.03 -12.04 -6.36
C ALA A 38 7.82 -11.22 -5.08
N VAL A 39 8.09 -11.82 -3.91
CA VAL A 39 7.94 -11.14 -2.62
C VAL A 39 8.94 -10.01 -2.45
N TYR A 40 10.19 -10.20 -2.89
CA TYR A 40 11.18 -9.12 -2.91
C TYR A 40 10.74 -7.98 -3.84
N SER A 41 10.16 -8.27 -5.00
CA SER A 41 9.63 -7.24 -5.91
C SER A 41 8.53 -6.41 -5.25
N LEU A 42 7.56 -7.06 -4.58
CA LEU A 42 6.51 -6.35 -3.84
C LEU A 42 7.07 -5.54 -2.68
N THR A 43 8.00 -6.13 -1.93
CA THR A 43 8.70 -5.46 -0.81
C THR A 43 9.51 -4.26 -1.28
N ASP A 44 10.21 -4.38 -2.41
CA ASP A 44 10.96 -3.27 -2.99
C ASP A 44 9.99 -2.17 -3.44
N GLN A 45 8.96 -2.51 -4.21
CA GLN A 45 8.00 -1.53 -4.74
C GLN A 45 7.22 -0.80 -3.64
N ILE A 46 6.86 -1.48 -2.56
CA ILE A 46 6.06 -0.90 -1.47
C ILE A 46 6.99 -0.22 -0.44
N LEU A 47 7.99 -0.92 0.09
CA LEU A 47 8.76 -0.46 1.26
C LEU A 47 10.07 0.27 0.91
N LEU A 48 10.74 -0.07 -0.20
CA LEU A 48 12.12 0.37 -0.46
C LEU A 48 12.24 1.37 -1.63
N ARG A 49 11.23 1.42 -2.51
CA ARG A 49 11.27 2.24 -3.71
C ARG A 49 11.23 3.71 -3.34
N THR A 50 12.28 4.41 -3.71
CA THR A 50 12.33 5.87 -3.59
C THR A 50 11.49 6.52 -4.68
N LEU A 51 10.90 7.67 -4.37
CA LEU A 51 10.24 8.51 -5.35
C LEU A 51 11.21 8.84 -6.50
N PRO A 52 10.74 8.81 -7.76
CA PRO A 52 11.55 9.13 -8.95
C PRO A 52 11.66 10.65 -9.12
N VAL A 53 12.25 11.28 -8.11
CA VAL A 53 12.35 12.72 -7.94
C VAL A 53 13.82 13.08 -7.69
N ARG A 54 14.17 14.37 -7.82
CA ARG A 54 15.56 14.79 -7.63
C ARG A 54 15.93 14.66 -6.15
N ARG A 55 17.02 13.94 -5.83
CA ARG A 55 17.55 13.75 -4.46
C ARG A 55 16.44 13.42 -3.44
N PRO A 56 15.85 12.21 -3.51
CA PRO A 56 14.73 11.83 -2.64
C PRO A 56 15.12 11.78 -1.16
N SER A 57 16.40 11.52 -0.83
CA SER A 57 16.90 11.50 0.55
C SER A 57 16.83 12.84 1.28
N GLU A 58 16.67 13.96 0.56
CA GLU A 58 16.49 15.29 1.14
C GLU A 58 15.02 15.58 1.50
N LEU A 59 14.08 14.73 1.09
CA LEU A 59 12.66 14.91 1.35
C LEU A 59 12.29 14.38 2.75
N VAL A 60 11.42 15.13 3.43
CA VAL A 60 10.85 14.77 4.71
C VAL A 60 9.35 14.99 4.72
N VAL A 61 8.62 14.08 5.35
CA VAL A 61 7.18 14.24 5.60
C VAL A 61 7.03 14.82 7.01
N LEU A 62 6.26 15.91 7.09
CA LEU A 62 6.03 16.62 8.35
C LEU A 62 4.94 15.90 9.15
N ARG A 63 5.18 15.72 10.45
CA ARG A 63 4.23 15.16 11.42
C ARG A 63 4.16 16.06 12.64
N MET A 64 2.95 16.30 13.14
CA MET A 64 2.71 17.05 14.37
C MET A 64 1.64 16.32 15.18
N PRO A 65 2.04 15.30 15.96
CA PRO A 65 1.12 14.59 16.84
C PRO A 65 0.63 15.50 17.97
N GLY A 66 -0.50 15.13 18.57
CA GLY A 66 -1.12 15.86 19.66
C GLY A 66 -2.52 16.38 19.31
N PRO A 67 -3.17 17.10 20.23
CA PRO A 67 -4.57 17.46 20.08
C PRO A 67 -4.80 18.41 18.89
N LYS A 68 -5.91 18.16 18.19
CA LYS A 68 -6.46 18.99 17.12
C LYS A 68 -7.91 19.30 17.46
N ARG A 69 -8.35 20.52 17.14
CA ARG A 69 -9.72 20.97 17.41
C ARG A 69 -10.31 21.55 16.14
N GLY A 70 -11.53 21.14 15.81
CA GLY A 70 -12.18 21.45 14.55
C GLY A 70 -12.18 20.26 13.61
N ARG A 71 -12.27 20.51 12.31
CA ARG A 71 -12.36 19.46 11.29
C ARG A 71 -10.97 18.88 11.04
N VAL A 72 -10.86 17.55 11.06
CA VAL A 72 -9.62 16.83 10.75
C VAL A 72 -9.93 15.82 9.67
N GLU A 73 -9.30 15.98 8.52
CA GLU A 73 -9.27 15.02 7.42
C GLU A 73 -7.92 14.31 7.47
N SER A 74 -7.92 12.98 7.63
CA SER A 74 -6.69 12.22 7.73
C SER A 74 -6.84 10.83 7.13
N ASP A 75 -5.76 10.34 6.55
CA ASP A 75 -5.63 8.96 6.06
C ASP A 75 -4.79 8.08 7.00
N ILE A 76 -3.99 8.67 7.92
CA ILE A 76 -3.08 7.92 8.80
C ILE A 76 -2.78 8.69 10.10
N ASP A 77 -2.40 7.95 11.16
CA ASP A 77 -1.71 8.50 12.35
C ASP A 77 -2.53 9.60 13.05
N ASP A 78 -3.85 9.40 13.11
CA ASP A 78 -4.80 10.21 13.88
C ASP A 78 -4.66 11.72 13.62
N GLY A 79 -4.53 12.10 12.35
CA GLY A 79 -4.43 13.51 11.93
C GLY A 79 -3.04 14.13 12.05
N ALA A 80 -2.03 13.44 12.56
CA ALA A 80 -0.71 14.04 12.79
C ALA A 80 -0.01 14.52 11.50
N GLN A 81 -0.36 13.98 10.33
CA GLN A 81 0.11 14.49 9.02
C GLN A 81 -0.81 15.52 8.36
N SER A 82 -1.90 15.90 9.03
CA SER A 82 -2.91 16.84 8.52
C SER A 82 -2.68 18.22 9.12
N PHE A 83 -2.59 19.24 8.28
CA PHE A 83 -2.31 20.62 8.64
C PHE A 83 -3.36 21.55 8.02
N SER A 84 -3.49 22.76 8.58
CA SER A 84 -4.32 23.79 7.97
C SER A 84 -3.51 24.55 6.91
N TYR A 85 -4.20 25.09 5.90
CA TYR A 85 -3.55 25.88 4.85
C TYR A 85 -2.86 27.16 5.39
N PRO A 86 -3.45 27.91 6.34
CA PRO A 86 -2.75 29.06 6.93
C PRO A 86 -1.46 28.66 7.65
N PHE A 87 -1.47 27.52 8.36
CA PHE A 87 -0.26 26.99 9.01
C PHE A 87 0.84 26.64 7.99
N TYR A 88 0.48 26.02 6.86
CA TYR A 88 1.41 25.78 5.76
C TYR A 88 2.03 27.07 5.22
N MET A 89 1.21 28.09 4.98
CA MET A 89 1.67 29.39 4.47
C MET A 89 2.62 30.07 5.45
N ASP A 90 2.25 30.11 6.74
CA ASP A 90 3.11 30.64 7.80
C ASP A 90 4.44 29.90 7.88
N LEU A 91 4.42 28.56 7.86
CA LEU A 91 5.63 27.75 7.92
C LEU A 91 6.50 27.92 6.66
N ARG A 92 5.89 28.05 5.48
CA ARG A 92 6.59 28.27 4.21
C ARG A 92 7.38 29.59 4.23
N VAL A 93 6.86 30.64 4.86
CA VAL A 93 7.53 31.94 4.98
C VAL A 93 8.59 31.93 6.08
N ASN A 94 8.30 31.31 7.22
CA ASN A 94 9.12 31.44 8.43
C ASN A 94 10.16 30.30 8.62
N ASN A 95 10.27 29.35 7.69
CA ASN A 95 11.25 28.26 7.83
C ASN A 95 12.66 28.66 7.35
N THR A 96 13.67 28.16 8.04
CA THR A 96 15.08 28.31 7.67
C THR A 96 15.72 26.98 7.23
N CYS A 97 15.14 25.85 7.61
CA CYS A 97 15.71 24.52 7.39
C CYS A 97 15.34 23.88 6.03
N PHE A 98 14.26 24.33 5.38
CA PHE A 98 13.85 23.81 4.08
C PHE A 98 14.32 24.71 2.93
N SER A 99 14.68 24.08 1.83
CA SER A 99 14.87 24.73 0.53
C SER A 99 13.54 24.97 -0.19
N GLY A 100 12.51 24.21 0.17
CA GLY A 100 11.14 24.42 -0.24
C GLY A 100 10.18 23.49 0.50
N LEU A 101 8.95 23.95 0.68
CA LEU A 101 7.87 23.23 1.33
C LEU A 101 6.69 23.16 0.36
N LEU A 102 6.24 21.94 0.05
CA LEU A 102 5.07 21.70 -0.78
C LEU A 102 3.88 21.26 0.08
N ALA A 103 2.69 21.49 -0.44
CA ALA A 103 1.44 21.04 0.11
C ALA A 103 0.62 20.28 -0.93
N ARG A 104 -0.16 19.30 -0.48
CA ARG A 104 -1.07 18.52 -1.33
C ARG A 104 -2.35 18.12 -0.60
N TYR A 105 -3.38 17.83 -1.39
CA TYR A 105 -4.62 17.19 -0.94
C TYR A 105 -5.23 16.36 -2.09
N PRO A 106 -5.52 15.06 -1.88
CA PRO A 106 -6.16 14.25 -2.90
C PRO A 106 -7.65 14.58 -2.97
N ILE A 107 -8.19 14.59 -4.19
CA ILE A 107 -9.62 14.88 -4.42
C ILE A 107 -10.20 13.93 -5.48
N PRO A 108 -11.46 13.49 -5.35
CA PRO A 108 -12.16 12.85 -6.44
C PRO A 108 -12.50 13.88 -7.52
N LEU A 109 -12.44 13.47 -8.79
CA LEU A 109 -12.78 14.30 -9.93
C LEU A 109 -13.84 13.62 -10.81
N SER A 110 -14.69 14.43 -11.41
CA SER A 110 -15.48 14.12 -12.60
C SER A 110 -14.86 14.84 -13.78
N VAL A 111 -14.37 14.09 -14.77
CA VAL A 111 -13.71 14.65 -15.95
C VAL A 111 -14.57 14.36 -17.17
N ALA A 112 -15.00 15.44 -17.84
CA ALA A 112 -15.73 15.38 -19.08
C ALA A 112 -14.87 15.97 -20.22
N GLY A 113 -14.80 15.22 -21.32
CA GLY A 113 -14.06 15.60 -22.53
C GLY A 113 -14.34 14.63 -23.68
N GLN A 114 -14.30 15.12 -24.92
CA GLN A 114 -14.53 14.32 -26.14
C GLN A 114 -15.82 13.48 -26.11
N GLY A 115 -16.90 14.00 -25.51
CA GLY A 115 -18.21 13.33 -25.45
C GLY A 115 -18.34 12.21 -24.40
N GLN A 116 -17.36 12.03 -23.52
CA GLN A 116 -17.40 11.06 -22.43
C GLN A 116 -17.15 11.75 -21.08
N THR A 117 -17.84 11.28 -20.04
CA THR A 117 -17.65 11.69 -18.65
C THR A 117 -17.21 10.48 -17.85
N GLU A 118 -16.12 10.62 -17.09
CA GLU A 118 -15.58 9.56 -16.24
C GLU A 118 -15.19 10.09 -14.87
N ARG A 119 -15.12 9.20 -13.87
CA ARG A 119 -14.47 9.51 -12.60
C ARG A 119 -12.96 9.39 -12.76
N ALA A 120 -12.24 10.35 -12.22
CA ALA A 120 -10.79 10.37 -12.16
C ALA A 120 -10.31 10.74 -10.74
N ALA A 121 -9.04 10.52 -10.45
CA ALA A 121 -8.40 10.99 -9.22
C ALA A 121 -7.63 12.29 -9.48
N GLY A 122 -7.79 13.27 -8.62
CA GLY A 122 -7.06 14.53 -8.66
C GLY A 122 -6.17 14.73 -7.44
N GLU A 123 -5.21 15.63 -7.57
CA GLU A 123 -4.45 16.15 -6.45
C GLU A 123 -4.40 17.68 -6.57
N LEU A 124 -4.91 18.37 -5.55
CA LEU A 124 -4.64 19.78 -5.34
C LEU A 124 -3.20 19.90 -4.84
N VAL A 125 -2.39 20.72 -5.50
CA VAL A 125 -0.97 20.86 -5.19
C VAL A 125 -0.57 22.32 -5.13
N SER A 126 0.34 22.67 -4.21
CA SER A 126 0.92 24.00 -4.15
C SER A 126 1.68 24.33 -5.45
N GLY A 127 1.71 25.60 -5.86
CA GLY A 127 2.36 25.98 -7.13
C GLY A 127 3.85 25.61 -7.25
N ASN A 128 4.55 25.42 -6.12
CA ASN A 128 5.95 24.96 -6.09
C ASN A 128 6.11 23.42 -6.00
N TYR A 129 5.04 22.63 -6.08
CA TYR A 129 5.04 21.18 -5.85
C TYR A 129 6.06 20.45 -6.73
N PHE A 130 6.00 20.67 -8.04
CA PHE A 130 6.90 19.99 -8.97
C PHE A 130 8.35 20.50 -8.87
N GLU A 131 8.56 21.77 -8.53
CA GLU A 131 9.87 22.37 -8.31
C GLU A 131 10.56 21.75 -7.09
N VAL A 132 9.83 21.67 -5.97
CA VAL A 132 10.31 21.07 -4.72
C VAL A 132 10.62 19.60 -4.94
N LEU A 133 9.83 18.85 -5.71
CA LEU A 133 10.16 17.46 -6.06
C LEU A 133 11.30 17.38 -7.10
N GLY A 134 11.47 18.41 -7.94
CA GLY A 134 12.40 18.39 -9.06
C GLY A 134 11.95 17.43 -10.17
N VAL A 135 10.64 17.32 -10.36
CA VAL A 135 10.01 16.57 -11.46
C VAL A 135 10.12 17.38 -12.73
N ARG A 136 10.31 16.70 -13.87
CA ARG A 136 10.35 17.32 -15.20
C ARG A 136 9.08 17.01 -15.97
N PRO A 137 8.64 17.89 -16.88
CA PRO A 137 7.54 17.57 -17.79
C PRO A 137 8.00 16.53 -18.83
N ALA A 138 7.09 15.63 -19.21
CA ALA A 138 7.21 14.86 -20.46
C ALA A 138 6.78 15.71 -21.66
N LEU A 139 5.79 16.58 -21.47
CA LEU A 139 5.22 17.47 -22.49
C LEU A 139 4.78 18.79 -21.84
N GLY A 140 4.97 19.91 -22.54
CA GLY A 140 4.54 21.23 -22.07
C GLY A 140 5.31 21.71 -20.85
N ARG A 141 4.60 22.33 -19.90
CA ARG A 141 5.13 22.81 -18.63
C ARG A 141 4.40 22.19 -17.44
N LEU A 142 5.05 22.22 -16.27
CA LEU A 142 4.41 21.86 -15.01
C LEU A 142 3.81 23.11 -14.34
N LEU A 143 3.08 22.91 -13.25
CA LEU A 143 2.57 24.01 -12.42
C LEU A 143 3.75 24.78 -11.81
N ILE A 144 3.61 26.11 -11.81
CA ILE A 144 4.56 27.06 -11.23
C ILE A 144 3.86 27.90 -10.15
N PRO A 145 4.61 28.60 -9.26
CA PRO A 145 4.01 29.42 -8.21
C PRO A 145 2.97 30.43 -8.69
N GLU A 146 3.12 30.96 -9.90
CA GLU A 146 2.21 31.92 -10.51
C GLU A 146 0.85 31.31 -10.89
N ASP A 147 0.79 30.00 -11.18
CA ASP A 147 -0.48 29.31 -11.44
C ASP A 147 -1.32 29.16 -10.16
N ASP A 148 -0.70 29.32 -9.00
CA ASP A 148 -1.28 29.18 -7.66
C ASP A 148 -1.31 30.53 -6.92
N ALA A 149 -1.20 31.64 -7.66
CA ALA A 149 -1.14 32.99 -7.12
C ALA A 149 -2.55 33.55 -6.87
N GLY A 150 -3.16 33.16 -5.74
CA GLY A 150 -4.40 33.75 -5.22
C GLY A 150 -5.67 32.94 -5.48
N PRO A 151 -6.81 33.30 -4.84
CA PRO A 151 -8.03 32.49 -4.85
C PRO A 151 -8.54 32.18 -6.26
N GLY A 152 -8.89 30.91 -6.50
CA GLY A 152 -9.32 30.40 -7.80
C GLY A 152 -8.19 30.01 -8.74
N GLY A 153 -6.94 30.39 -8.45
CA GLY A 153 -5.74 30.02 -9.22
C GLY A 153 -5.83 30.28 -10.73
N SER A 154 -4.85 29.78 -11.47
CA SER A 154 -5.01 29.59 -12.91
C SER A 154 -5.83 28.34 -13.16
N ALA A 155 -6.86 28.41 -14.02
CA ALA A 155 -7.69 27.27 -14.40
C ALA A 155 -6.92 26.32 -15.35
N VAL A 156 -5.89 25.68 -14.81
CA VAL A 156 -4.94 24.83 -15.53
C VAL A 156 -4.78 23.49 -14.84
N ALA A 157 -4.44 22.46 -15.62
CA ALA A 157 -4.16 21.12 -15.11
C ALA A 157 -2.88 20.55 -15.73
N VAL A 158 -2.17 19.76 -14.95
CA VAL A 158 -1.09 18.88 -15.43
C VAL A 158 -1.59 17.45 -15.37
N LEU A 159 -1.48 16.71 -16.47
CA LEU A 159 -1.88 15.30 -16.50
C LEU A 159 -0.76 14.41 -15.96
N SER A 160 -1.12 13.32 -15.30
CA SER A 160 -0.19 12.22 -15.09
C SER A 160 0.08 11.50 -16.42
N HIS A 161 1.27 10.92 -16.55
CA HIS A 161 1.62 10.19 -17.77
C HIS A 161 0.69 8.99 -18.02
N GLY A 162 0.25 8.33 -16.94
CA GLY A 162 -0.68 7.19 -17.01
C GLY A 162 -2.03 7.61 -17.59
N TYR A 163 -2.60 8.71 -17.09
CA TYR A 163 -3.86 9.24 -17.59
C TYR A 163 -3.75 9.71 -19.05
N TRP A 164 -2.68 10.44 -19.38
CA TRP A 164 -2.40 10.87 -20.75
C TRP A 164 -2.32 9.69 -21.74
N THR A 165 -1.67 8.59 -21.34
CA THR A 165 -1.55 7.40 -22.19
C THR A 165 -2.90 6.68 -22.32
N ARG A 166 -3.60 6.45 -21.21
CA ARG A 166 -4.87 5.70 -21.17
C ARG A 166 -6.00 6.43 -21.90
N ARG A 167 -6.14 7.74 -21.67
CA ARG A 167 -7.28 8.53 -22.13
C ARG A 167 -7.05 9.23 -23.47
N PHE A 168 -5.82 9.65 -23.75
CA PHE A 168 -5.46 10.44 -24.93
C PHE A 168 -4.46 9.73 -25.86
N GLY A 169 -4.14 8.46 -25.61
CA GLY A 169 -3.26 7.66 -26.47
C GLY A 169 -1.84 8.21 -26.59
N ALA A 170 -1.36 8.93 -25.56
CA ALA A 170 -0.08 9.65 -25.58
C ALA A 170 0.02 10.71 -26.71
N SER A 171 -1.11 11.29 -27.12
CA SER A 171 -1.15 12.33 -28.16
C SER A 171 -0.58 13.67 -27.65
N PRO A 172 0.39 14.29 -28.35
CA PRO A 172 0.88 15.63 -28.02
C PRO A 172 -0.19 16.74 -28.17
N ALA A 173 -1.28 16.47 -28.89
CA ALA A 173 -2.37 17.42 -29.11
C ALA A 173 -3.17 17.73 -27.84
N VAL A 174 -2.89 17.04 -26.74
CA VAL A 174 -3.50 17.33 -25.42
C VAL A 174 -3.06 18.69 -24.87
N LEU A 175 -1.92 19.22 -25.32
CA LEU A 175 -1.42 20.50 -24.84
C LEU A 175 -2.35 21.64 -25.26
N ASN A 176 -2.70 22.52 -24.31
CA ASN A 176 -3.67 23.60 -24.45
C ASN A 176 -5.10 23.15 -24.76
N GLN A 177 -5.40 21.86 -24.63
CA GLN A 177 -6.76 21.36 -24.73
C GLN A 177 -7.53 21.68 -23.45
N SER A 178 -8.80 22.07 -23.59
CA SER A 178 -9.70 22.27 -22.46
C SER A 178 -10.38 20.96 -22.04
N LEU A 179 -10.43 20.73 -20.73
CA LEU A 179 -11.16 19.65 -20.09
C LEU A 179 -12.17 20.25 -19.12
N VAL A 180 -13.36 19.65 -19.01
CA VAL A 180 -14.33 20.05 -17.98
C VAL A 180 -14.10 19.15 -16.78
N VAL A 181 -13.57 19.71 -15.69
CA VAL A 181 -13.25 19.03 -14.45
C VAL A 181 -14.15 19.59 -13.35
N ASN A 182 -14.95 18.73 -12.72
CA ASN A 182 -15.95 19.12 -11.71
C ASN A 182 -16.86 20.29 -12.16
N GLY A 183 -17.25 20.30 -13.44
CA GLY A 183 -18.06 21.37 -14.04
C GLY A 183 -17.28 22.64 -14.44
N HIS A 184 -16.00 22.74 -14.11
CA HIS A 184 -15.14 23.88 -14.44
C HIS A 184 -14.21 23.57 -15.61
N THR A 185 -13.98 24.55 -16.50
CA THR A 185 -13.08 24.37 -17.65
C THR A 185 -11.64 24.61 -17.22
N LEU A 186 -10.80 23.58 -17.31
CA LEU A 186 -9.36 23.65 -17.06
C LEU A 186 -8.58 23.43 -18.37
N THR A 187 -7.49 24.15 -18.55
CA THR A 187 -6.59 24.00 -19.70
C THR A 187 -5.41 23.10 -19.35
N VAL A 188 -5.15 22.09 -20.18
CA VAL A 188 -3.99 21.21 -19.99
C VAL A 188 -2.70 21.95 -20.38
N VAL A 189 -1.84 22.24 -19.41
CA VAL A 189 -0.57 22.96 -19.64
C VAL A 189 0.65 22.03 -19.77
N GLY A 190 0.50 20.76 -19.43
CA GLY A 190 1.54 19.76 -19.64
C GLY A 190 1.23 18.39 -19.04
N VAL A 191 2.23 17.51 -19.14
CA VAL A 191 2.17 16.12 -18.66
C VAL A 191 3.40 15.84 -17.80
N ALA A 192 3.21 15.29 -16.61
CA ALA A 192 4.30 14.87 -15.73
C ALA A 192 5.12 13.71 -16.36
N ALA A 193 6.40 13.61 -16.03
CA ALA A 193 7.25 12.53 -16.54
C ALA A 193 6.72 11.13 -16.17
N ALA A 194 6.88 10.16 -17.09
CA ALA A 194 6.43 8.77 -16.94
C ALA A 194 6.72 8.09 -15.59
N PRO A 195 7.93 8.21 -14.99
CA PRO A 195 8.18 7.54 -13.73
C PRO A 195 7.44 8.18 -12.54
N PHE A 196 7.00 9.45 -12.64
CA PHE A 196 6.33 10.14 -11.55
C PHE A 196 4.83 9.83 -11.52
N SER A 197 4.35 9.34 -10.38
CA SER A 197 2.96 8.91 -10.18
C SER A 197 2.34 9.51 -8.91
N GLY A 198 2.84 10.68 -8.48
CA GLY A 198 2.47 11.31 -7.20
C GLY A 198 3.44 11.00 -6.07
N VAL A 199 3.16 11.54 -4.89
CA VAL A 199 4.01 11.43 -3.69
C VAL A 199 3.51 10.40 -2.67
N GLN A 200 2.45 9.66 -2.98
CA GLN A 200 1.84 8.64 -2.11
C GLN A 200 1.63 7.36 -2.90
N VAL A 201 2.25 6.26 -2.44
CA VAL A 201 2.10 4.95 -3.07
C VAL A 201 0.66 4.46 -2.88
N GLY A 202 0.07 3.89 -3.92
CA GLY A 202 -1.32 3.42 -3.91
C GLY A 202 -2.37 4.48 -4.25
N GLN A 203 -1.98 5.75 -4.31
CA GLN A 203 -2.83 6.86 -4.70
C GLN A 203 -2.19 7.63 -5.86
N VAL A 204 -2.47 7.19 -7.09
CA VAL A 204 -1.94 7.79 -8.31
C VAL A 204 -2.95 8.81 -8.85
N PRO A 205 -2.70 10.12 -8.76
CA PRO A 205 -3.59 11.10 -9.35
C PRO A 205 -3.51 11.05 -10.88
N ASP A 206 -4.65 11.21 -11.53
CA ASP A 206 -4.78 11.41 -12.97
C ASP A 206 -4.46 12.86 -13.36
N LEU A 207 -4.86 13.83 -12.51
CA LEU A 207 -4.66 15.27 -12.73
C LEU A 207 -4.04 15.94 -11.50
N PHE A 208 -3.15 16.90 -11.73
CA PHE A 208 -2.63 17.84 -10.73
C PHE A 208 -3.18 19.24 -11.00
N ILE A 209 -3.78 19.85 -9.99
CA ILE A 209 -4.52 21.12 -10.09
C ILE A 209 -3.97 22.09 -9.02
N PRO A 210 -3.85 23.41 -9.31
CA PRO A 210 -3.40 24.40 -8.32
C PRO A 210 -4.24 24.37 -7.04
N MET A 211 -3.58 24.47 -5.88
CA MET A 211 -4.19 24.45 -4.55
C MET A 211 -5.30 25.50 -4.41
N GLN A 212 -5.09 26.69 -4.97
CA GLN A 212 -6.06 27.78 -4.91
C GLN A 212 -7.38 27.52 -5.67
N MET A 213 -7.48 26.45 -6.46
CA MET A 213 -8.75 25.97 -7.03
C MET A 213 -9.59 25.16 -6.03
N LYS A 214 -9.22 25.11 -4.76
CA LYS A 214 -9.90 24.33 -3.71
C LYS A 214 -11.41 24.55 -3.69
N ALA A 215 -11.88 25.80 -3.68
CA ALA A 215 -13.31 26.12 -3.65
C ALA A 215 -14.08 25.53 -4.84
N GLN A 216 -13.49 25.56 -6.05
CA GLN A 216 -14.08 25.04 -7.28
C GLN A 216 -14.04 23.51 -7.32
N MET A 217 -12.95 22.90 -6.86
CA MET A 217 -12.75 21.46 -6.95
C MET A 217 -13.45 20.68 -5.82
N THR A 218 -13.78 21.35 -4.71
CA THR A 218 -14.50 20.79 -3.56
C THR A 218 -15.69 21.66 -3.18
N PRO A 219 -16.76 21.68 -3.99
CA PRO A 219 -17.88 22.62 -3.82
C PRO A 219 -18.61 22.47 -2.46
N ASN A 220 -18.50 21.31 -1.82
CA ASN A 220 -19.19 21.01 -0.57
C ASN A 220 -18.51 21.60 0.67
N TRP A 221 -17.24 22.01 0.57
CA TRP A 221 -16.48 22.46 1.72
C TRP A 221 -15.20 23.20 1.30
N ASP A 222 -15.01 24.41 1.85
CA ASP A 222 -13.77 25.17 1.74
C ASP A 222 -13.17 25.48 3.12
N GLY A 223 -11.94 25.00 3.33
CA GLY A 223 -11.18 25.11 4.57
C GLY A 223 -9.85 25.85 4.38
N MET A 224 -9.72 26.65 3.30
CA MET A 224 -8.48 27.39 3.01
C MET A 224 -8.14 28.43 4.07
N ASP A 225 -9.13 29.14 4.59
CA ASP A 225 -8.91 30.27 5.50
C ASP A 225 -9.06 29.91 6.99
N HIS A 226 -9.36 28.65 7.30
CA HIS A 226 -9.66 28.20 8.67
C HIS A 226 -8.46 27.49 9.32
N ARG A 227 -7.93 28.05 10.42
CA ARG A 227 -6.79 27.42 11.15
C ARG A 227 -7.15 26.13 11.89
N ASN A 228 -8.44 25.94 12.18
CA ASN A 228 -9.00 24.78 12.84
C ASN A 228 -9.49 23.70 11.86
N ASP A 229 -9.15 23.82 10.57
CA ASP A 229 -9.45 22.84 9.53
C ASP A 229 -8.17 22.19 9.02
N TYR A 230 -7.94 20.93 9.39
CA TYR A 230 -6.71 20.20 9.15
C TYR A 230 -6.94 19.16 8.05
N TRP A 231 -6.45 19.45 6.85
CA TRP A 231 -6.68 18.60 5.67
C TRP A 231 -5.48 18.49 4.74
N LEU A 232 -4.52 19.40 4.88
CA LEU A 232 -3.39 19.55 4.00
C LEU A 232 -2.24 18.66 4.44
N GLN A 233 -1.62 17.95 3.49
CA GLN A 233 -0.43 17.15 3.78
C GLN A 233 0.81 17.87 3.24
N MET A 234 1.89 17.88 4.02
CA MET A 234 3.09 18.65 3.70
C MET A 234 4.33 17.77 3.51
N ILE A 235 5.15 18.13 2.53
CA ILE A 235 6.49 17.55 2.32
C ILE A 235 7.49 18.68 2.21
N GLY A 236 8.55 18.61 3.01
CA GLY A 236 9.67 19.55 2.97
C GLY A 236 10.87 18.96 2.24
N ARG A 237 11.62 19.78 1.53
CA ARG A 237 12.98 19.45 1.08
C ARG A 237 13.99 20.14 1.96
N LEU A 238 14.78 19.39 2.71
CA LEU A 238 15.86 19.91 3.53
C LEU A 238 16.89 20.68 2.68
N ARG A 239 17.43 21.77 3.24
CA ARG A 239 18.60 22.43 2.64
C ARG A 239 19.80 21.46 2.65
N ARG A 240 20.70 21.63 1.68
CA ARG A 240 21.92 20.81 1.62
C ARG A 240 22.73 20.93 2.91
N GLY A 241 23.11 19.79 3.47
CA GLY A 241 23.90 19.71 4.71
C GLY A 241 23.10 19.79 6.00
N VAL A 242 21.79 20.08 5.95
CA VAL A 242 20.93 20.08 7.15
C VAL A 242 20.45 18.66 7.42
N SER A 243 20.75 18.14 8.61
CA SER A 243 20.24 16.85 9.07
C SER A 243 18.78 16.96 9.51
N ARG A 244 18.05 15.84 9.54
CA ARG A 244 16.66 15.79 10.04
C ARG A 244 16.56 16.33 11.48
N ALA A 245 17.44 15.85 12.37
CA ALA A 245 17.50 16.32 13.75
C ALA A 245 17.83 17.83 13.84
N GLY A 246 18.71 18.34 12.96
CA GLY A 246 19.02 19.77 12.90
C GLY A 246 17.84 20.62 12.40
N ALA A 247 17.05 20.09 11.47
CA ALA A 247 15.82 20.73 11.01
C ALA A 247 14.72 20.72 12.08
N GLU A 248 14.53 19.60 12.80
CA GLU A 248 13.62 19.51 13.95
C GLU A 248 14.02 20.53 15.03
N ALA A 249 15.31 20.63 15.36
CA ALA A 249 15.81 21.61 16.31
C ALA A 249 15.58 23.07 15.85
N SER A 250 15.71 23.34 14.55
CA SER A 250 15.41 24.67 13.98
C SER A 250 13.92 25.00 14.03
N LEU A 251 13.04 24.00 13.96
CA LEU A 251 11.59 24.19 14.03
C LEU A 251 11.09 24.47 15.45
N LEU A 252 11.86 24.12 16.48
CA LEU A 252 11.51 24.43 17.88
C LEU A 252 11.42 25.94 18.17
N SER A 253 12.08 26.80 17.38
CA SER A 253 11.97 28.26 17.55
C SER A 253 10.80 28.88 16.78
N VAL A 254 10.29 28.21 15.74
CA VAL A 254 9.26 28.74 14.85
C VAL A 254 7.88 28.18 15.19
N VAL A 255 7.78 26.86 15.40
CA VAL A 255 6.50 26.16 15.56
C VAL A 255 5.70 26.64 16.77
N PRO A 256 6.30 26.87 17.98
CA PRO A 256 5.53 27.37 19.11
C PRO A 256 4.83 28.70 18.84
N ALA A 257 5.52 29.65 18.16
CA ALA A 257 4.94 30.93 17.80
C ALA A 257 3.80 30.80 16.78
N LEU A 258 3.85 29.81 15.88
CA LEU A 258 2.75 29.51 14.97
C LEU A 258 1.57 28.87 15.70
N LEU A 259 1.84 27.97 16.65
CA LEU A 259 0.80 27.35 17.48
C LEU A 259 0.07 28.35 18.37
N GLU A 260 0.77 29.37 18.89
CA GLU A 260 0.13 30.47 19.63
C GLU A 260 -0.85 31.26 18.75
N ARG A 261 -0.50 31.48 17.47
CA ARG A 261 -1.40 32.12 16.50
C ARG A 261 -2.62 31.25 16.19
N ASP A 262 -2.41 29.96 15.94
CA ASP A 262 -3.52 29.01 15.73
C ASP A 262 -4.44 28.96 16.96
N LEU A 263 -3.86 28.98 18.16
CA LEU A 263 -4.61 28.94 19.41
C LEU A 263 -5.49 30.17 19.61
N ALA A 264 -5.09 31.35 19.11
CA ALA A 264 -5.88 32.58 19.24
C ALA A 264 -7.25 32.48 18.56
N GLU A 265 -7.38 31.63 17.53
CA GLU A 265 -8.66 31.37 16.84
C GLU A 265 -9.45 30.21 17.47
N LEU A 266 -8.85 29.45 18.38
CA LEU A 266 -9.49 28.32 19.07
C LEU A 266 -10.11 28.77 20.41
N THR A 267 -11.43 28.90 20.46
CA THR A 267 -12.16 29.28 21.68
C THR A 267 -12.60 28.06 22.51
N GLY A 268 -12.76 28.25 23.82
CA GLY A 268 -13.37 27.25 24.71
C GLY A 268 -12.52 25.98 24.96
N LEU A 269 -11.19 26.06 24.86
CA LEU A 269 -10.27 24.96 25.18
C LEU A 269 -10.03 24.87 26.70
N PRO A 270 -10.14 23.67 27.31
CA PRO A 270 -9.65 23.44 28.66
C PRO A 270 -8.16 23.79 28.77
N ALA A 271 -7.73 24.29 29.93
CA ALA A 271 -6.34 24.71 30.15
C ALA A 271 -5.33 23.59 29.85
N GLN A 272 -5.64 22.35 30.25
CA GLN A 272 -4.78 21.19 30.01
C GLN A 272 -4.62 20.88 28.51
N THR A 273 -5.71 20.95 27.74
CA THR A 273 -5.70 20.74 26.28
C THR A 273 -4.93 21.85 25.58
N ARG A 274 -5.04 23.10 26.07
CA ARG A 274 -4.27 24.24 25.60
C ARG A 274 -2.77 24.01 25.78
N ASP A 275 -2.35 23.58 26.98
CA ASP A 275 -0.95 23.33 27.27
C ASP A 275 -0.40 22.17 26.43
N ARG A 276 -1.19 21.10 26.24
CA ARG A 276 -0.86 20.00 25.31
C ARG A 276 -0.76 20.46 23.85
N PHE A 277 -1.62 21.39 23.43
CA PHE A 277 -1.59 21.96 22.07
C PHE A 277 -0.32 22.77 21.84
N LEU A 278 0.08 23.61 22.80
CA LEU A 278 1.32 24.41 22.70
C LEU A 278 2.58 23.56 22.84
N ALA A 279 2.51 22.41 23.53
CA ALA A 279 3.61 21.47 23.66
C ALA A 279 3.84 20.58 22.41
N LYS A 280 3.03 20.74 21.35
CA LYS A 280 3.21 19.97 20.12
C LYS A 280 4.56 20.28 19.47
N THR A 281 5.22 19.22 19.02
CA THR A 281 6.50 19.33 18.31
C THR A 281 6.35 18.86 16.87
N MET A 282 7.13 19.47 15.98
CA MET A 282 7.21 19.06 14.59
C MET A 282 8.26 17.96 14.44
N LEU A 283 7.82 16.79 14.00
CA LEU A 283 8.65 15.61 13.74
C LEU A 283 8.83 15.44 12.23
N LEU A 284 10.02 15.02 11.82
CA LEU A 284 10.39 14.85 10.42
C LEU A 284 10.69 13.38 10.11
N THR A 285 9.78 12.75 9.39
CA THR A 285 9.98 11.37 8.92
C THR A 285 10.63 11.33 7.53
N PRO A 286 11.41 10.29 7.19
CA PRO A 286 11.98 10.16 5.85
C PRO A 286 10.91 10.22 4.75
N GLY A 287 11.01 11.19 3.84
CA GLY A 287 10.09 11.37 2.73
C GLY A 287 10.61 10.85 1.39
N GLY A 288 11.74 10.15 1.38
CA GLY A 288 12.36 9.65 0.15
C GLY A 288 11.53 8.61 -0.59
N GLY A 289 10.68 7.85 0.11
CA GLY A 289 9.66 6.97 -0.47
C GLY A 289 8.29 7.63 -0.63
N GLY A 290 8.17 8.94 -0.36
CA GLY A 290 6.90 9.66 -0.29
C GLY A 290 6.18 9.49 1.04
N ARG A 291 4.88 9.72 1.05
CA ARG A 291 4.01 9.45 2.20
C ARG A 291 3.80 7.95 2.35
N GLN A 292 4.17 7.43 3.52
CA GLN A 292 4.26 6.01 3.79
C GLN A 292 2.97 5.42 4.37
N VAL A 293 1.83 5.64 3.72
CA VAL A 293 0.51 5.19 4.23
C VAL A 293 0.40 3.67 4.15
N LEU A 294 0.38 3.14 2.91
CA LEU A 294 0.31 1.70 2.64
C LEU A 294 1.47 0.92 3.28
N GLN A 295 2.64 1.55 3.36
CA GLN A 295 3.83 0.96 3.95
C GLN A 295 3.65 0.69 5.44
N GLN A 296 3.00 1.57 6.20
CA GLN A 296 2.82 1.36 7.63
C GLN A 296 1.95 0.13 7.90
N ASP A 297 0.87 -0.05 7.14
CA ASP A 297 -0.06 -1.17 7.30
C ASP A 297 0.53 -2.49 6.77
N ALA A 298 1.22 -2.45 5.62
CA ALA A 298 1.72 -3.65 4.96
C ALA A 298 3.08 -4.14 5.49
N ARG A 299 3.83 -3.31 6.23
CA ARG A 299 5.24 -3.59 6.60
C ARG A 299 5.39 -4.92 7.33
N ASP A 300 4.63 -5.14 8.39
CA ASP A 300 4.82 -6.32 9.23
C ASP A 300 4.41 -7.60 8.49
N GLY A 301 3.34 -7.54 7.70
CA GLY A 301 2.93 -8.63 6.82
C GLY A 301 3.97 -8.95 5.74
N LEU A 302 4.53 -7.94 5.07
CA LEU A 302 5.57 -8.11 4.07
C LEU A 302 6.90 -8.62 4.65
N LEU A 303 7.26 -8.19 5.86
CA LEU A 303 8.45 -8.69 6.57
C LEU A 303 8.28 -10.17 6.96
N LEU A 304 7.11 -10.55 7.47
CA LEU A 304 6.79 -11.95 7.76
C LEU A 304 6.81 -12.80 6.47
N LEU A 305 6.19 -12.31 5.40
CA LEU A 305 6.19 -12.99 4.10
C LEU A 305 7.61 -13.14 3.53
N SER A 306 8.44 -12.09 3.65
CA SER A 306 9.85 -12.12 3.27
C SER A 306 10.64 -13.18 4.05
N ALA A 307 10.43 -13.29 5.35
CA ALA A 307 11.07 -14.33 6.16
C ALA A 307 10.64 -15.74 5.73
N LEU A 308 9.36 -15.94 5.41
CA LEU A 308 8.83 -17.22 4.94
C LEU A 308 9.41 -17.65 3.60
N VAL A 309 9.51 -16.75 2.61
CA VAL A 309 10.08 -17.13 1.30
C VAL A 309 11.57 -17.42 1.36
N VAL A 310 12.32 -16.78 2.26
CA VAL A 310 13.72 -17.16 2.53
C VAL A 310 13.79 -18.60 3.06
N LEU A 311 12.87 -18.99 3.96
CA LEU A 311 12.78 -20.36 4.45
C LEU A 311 12.44 -21.35 3.33
N VAL A 312 11.49 -21.02 2.46
CA VAL A 312 11.15 -21.82 1.27
C VAL A 312 12.37 -22.01 0.38
N LEU A 313 13.14 -20.95 0.12
CA LEU A 313 14.36 -21.02 -0.69
C LEU A 313 15.40 -21.94 -0.04
N LEU A 314 15.59 -21.87 1.28
CA LEU A 314 16.49 -22.77 2.01
C LEU A 314 16.07 -24.24 1.91
N ILE A 315 14.77 -24.54 1.98
CA ILE A 315 14.22 -25.89 1.78
C ILE A 315 14.47 -26.37 0.34
N ALA A 316 14.13 -25.54 -0.65
CA ALA A 316 14.34 -25.86 -2.07
C ALA A 316 15.81 -26.19 -2.35
N CYS A 317 16.70 -25.39 -1.78
CA CYS A 317 18.13 -25.59 -1.82
C CYS A 317 18.59 -26.89 -1.15
N ALA A 318 18.10 -27.19 0.07
CA ALA A 318 18.42 -28.42 0.78
C ALA A 318 17.98 -29.66 0.00
N ASN A 319 16.80 -29.62 -0.64
CA ASN A 319 16.29 -30.67 -1.51
C ASN A 319 17.25 -30.94 -2.68
N VAL A 320 17.70 -29.87 -3.35
CA VAL A 320 18.62 -29.97 -4.49
C VAL A 320 19.98 -30.49 -4.06
N ALA A 321 20.51 -30.07 -2.91
CA ALA A 321 21.73 -30.64 -2.34
C ALA A 321 21.58 -32.13 -2.02
N GLY A 322 20.46 -32.55 -1.45
CA GLY A 322 20.15 -33.96 -1.20
C GLY A 322 20.16 -34.77 -2.49
N LEU A 323 19.55 -34.24 -3.56
CA LEU A 323 19.53 -34.85 -4.89
C LEU A 323 20.94 -34.91 -5.51
N LEU A 324 21.74 -33.85 -5.41
CA LEU A 324 23.12 -33.79 -5.91
C LEU A 324 24.05 -34.75 -5.16
N LEU A 325 23.89 -34.88 -3.84
CA LEU A 325 24.62 -35.85 -3.02
C LEU A 325 24.27 -37.28 -3.41
N ALA A 326 22.97 -37.60 -3.58
CA ALA A 326 22.53 -38.92 -4.04
C ALA A 326 23.10 -39.26 -5.42
N ARG A 327 23.11 -38.28 -6.33
CA ARG A 327 23.68 -38.43 -7.68
C ARG A 327 25.20 -38.57 -7.66
N GLY A 328 25.89 -37.88 -6.77
CA GLY A 328 27.33 -38.03 -6.55
C GLY A 328 27.72 -39.43 -6.11
N VAL A 329 26.90 -40.07 -5.27
CA VAL A 329 27.08 -41.48 -4.87
C VAL A 329 26.87 -42.42 -6.07
N ALA A 330 25.82 -42.21 -6.86
CA ALA A 330 25.58 -43.01 -8.07
C ALA A 330 26.73 -42.88 -9.11
N ARG A 331 27.41 -41.73 -9.17
CA ARG A 331 28.55 -41.47 -10.05
C ARG A 331 29.91 -41.77 -9.42
N ARG A 332 29.96 -42.32 -8.19
CA ARG A 332 31.21 -42.55 -7.45
C ARG A 332 32.20 -43.44 -8.23
N ARG A 333 31.70 -44.50 -8.90
CA ARG A 333 32.51 -45.42 -9.72
C ARG A 333 33.14 -44.72 -10.94
N GLU A 334 32.37 -43.87 -11.62
CA GLU A 334 32.83 -43.06 -12.76
C GLU A 334 33.94 -42.07 -12.31
N ILE A 335 33.72 -41.38 -11.19
CA ILE A 335 34.65 -40.40 -10.64
C ILE A 335 35.96 -41.08 -10.18
N ALA A 336 35.87 -42.25 -9.53
CA ALA A 336 37.02 -43.04 -9.11
C ALA A 336 37.86 -43.52 -10.30
N LEU A 337 37.22 -44.02 -11.37
CA LEU A 337 37.91 -44.42 -12.60
C LEU A 337 38.64 -43.25 -13.27
N ARG A 338 38.02 -42.07 -13.34
CA ARG A 338 38.68 -40.87 -13.91
C ARG A 338 39.88 -40.41 -13.09
N LEU A 339 39.79 -40.47 -11.76
CA LEU A 339 40.92 -40.18 -10.88
C LEU A 339 42.06 -41.19 -11.05
N ALA A 340 41.74 -42.48 -11.20
CA ALA A 340 42.73 -43.53 -11.46
C ALA A 340 43.41 -43.37 -12.84
N LEU A 341 42.69 -42.84 -13.83
CA LEU A 341 43.22 -42.50 -15.15
C LEU A 341 43.98 -41.16 -15.20
N GLY A 342 44.22 -40.51 -14.04
CA GLY A 342 45.06 -39.31 -13.94
C GLY A 342 44.34 -37.96 -14.03
N ALA A 343 43.00 -37.92 -13.96
CA ALA A 343 42.27 -36.66 -13.93
C ALA A 343 42.61 -35.85 -12.67
N ARG A 344 42.85 -34.53 -12.81
CA ARG A 344 43.12 -33.66 -11.66
C ARG A 344 41.82 -33.40 -10.90
N ARG A 345 41.87 -33.36 -9.56
CA ARG A 345 40.70 -33.05 -8.72
C ARG A 345 40.03 -31.73 -9.09
N ARG A 346 40.82 -30.72 -9.49
CA ARG A 346 40.31 -29.40 -9.94
C ARG A 346 39.43 -29.52 -11.19
N ASP A 347 39.71 -30.46 -12.09
CA ASP A 347 38.91 -30.64 -13.31
C ASP A 347 37.55 -31.26 -13.01
N LEU A 348 37.50 -32.24 -12.09
CA LEU A 348 36.25 -32.83 -11.62
C LEU A 348 35.42 -31.85 -10.78
N LEU A 349 36.08 -31.05 -9.93
CA LEU A 349 35.41 -30.02 -9.16
C LEU A 349 34.80 -28.97 -10.07
N ARG A 350 35.57 -28.47 -11.06
CA ARG A 350 35.10 -27.49 -12.06
C ARG A 350 33.89 -28.03 -12.82
N GLN A 351 33.95 -29.28 -13.27
CA GLN A 351 32.85 -29.92 -13.98
C GLN A 351 31.54 -29.97 -13.15
N LEU A 352 31.62 -30.39 -11.89
CA LEU A 352 30.47 -30.45 -10.98
C LEU A 352 29.92 -29.05 -10.65
N MET A 353 30.81 -28.05 -10.55
CA MET A 353 30.41 -26.66 -10.40
C MET A 353 29.69 -26.14 -11.65
N VAL A 354 30.16 -26.45 -12.86
CA VAL A 354 29.46 -26.07 -14.10
C VAL A 354 28.09 -26.74 -14.19
N GLU A 355 27.97 -28.02 -13.79
CA GLU A 355 26.67 -28.71 -13.77
C GLU A 355 25.69 -28.06 -12.78
N SER A 356 26.17 -27.68 -11.59
CA SER A 356 25.36 -27.00 -10.57
C SER A 356 24.99 -25.58 -10.98
N LEU A 357 25.91 -24.87 -11.64
CA LEU A 357 25.67 -23.53 -12.18
C LEU A 357 24.62 -23.55 -13.29
N LEU A 358 24.67 -24.54 -14.19
CA LEU A 358 23.64 -24.70 -15.23
C LEU A 358 22.26 -24.97 -14.64
N LEU A 359 22.17 -25.80 -13.59
CA LEU A 359 20.92 -26.02 -12.86
C LEU A 359 20.43 -24.76 -12.15
N GLY A 360 21.33 -24.01 -11.52
CA GLY A 360 21.02 -22.74 -10.87
C GLY A 360 20.52 -21.69 -11.85
N LEU A 361 21.17 -21.55 -13.01
CA LEU A 361 20.74 -20.63 -14.06
C LEU A 361 19.39 -21.04 -14.66
N ALA A 362 19.19 -22.32 -14.97
CA ALA A 362 17.91 -22.82 -15.46
C ALA A 362 16.79 -22.62 -14.43
N GLY A 363 17.07 -22.89 -13.15
CA GLY A 363 16.18 -22.60 -12.03
C GLY A 363 15.91 -21.10 -11.88
N GLY A 364 16.90 -20.24 -12.06
CA GLY A 364 16.75 -18.79 -12.00
C GLY A 364 15.91 -18.21 -13.14
N VAL A 365 16.04 -18.76 -14.36
CA VAL A 365 15.16 -18.42 -15.50
C VAL A 365 13.73 -18.88 -15.24
N ALA A 366 13.55 -20.13 -14.79
CA ALA A 366 12.23 -20.63 -14.42
C ALA A 366 11.62 -19.81 -13.27
N GLY A 367 12.43 -19.42 -12.29
CA GLY A 367 12.01 -18.58 -11.17
C GLY A 367 11.59 -17.19 -11.61
N LEU A 368 12.26 -16.59 -12.59
CA LEU A 368 11.84 -15.29 -13.13
C LEU A 368 10.46 -15.37 -13.82
N LEU A 369 10.22 -16.43 -14.59
CA LEU A 369 8.92 -16.67 -15.23
C LEU A 369 7.81 -16.91 -14.19
N ILE A 370 8.10 -17.72 -13.17
CA ILE A 370 7.17 -17.95 -12.04
C ILE A 370 6.88 -16.64 -11.30
N ALA A 371 7.91 -15.84 -11.02
CA ALA A 371 7.74 -14.56 -10.34
C ALA A 371 6.85 -13.60 -11.12
N ALA A 372 7.06 -13.48 -12.44
CA ALA A 372 6.22 -12.66 -13.31
C ALA A 372 4.75 -13.11 -13.26
N CYS A 373 4.50 -14.42 -13.42
CA CYS A 373 3.14 -14.97 -13.33
C CYS A 373 2.49 -14.74 -11.96
N CYS A 374 3.26 -14.89 -10.87
CA CYS A 374 2.76 -14.65 -9.52
C CYS A 374 2.42 -13.17 -9.28
N ILE A 375 3.28 -12.25 -9.71
CA ILE A 375 3.01 -10.81 -9.58
C ILE A 375 1.76 -10.44 -10.37
N ASP A 376 1.65 -10.89 -11.63
CA ASP A 376 0.49 -10.60 -12.47
C ASP A 376 -0.80 -11.20 -11.89
N ALA A 377 -0.75 -12.43 -11.36
CA ALA A 377 -1.89 -13.07 -10.70
C ALA A 377 -2.31 -12.31 -9.43
N ILE A 378 -1.36 -11.87 -8.62
CA ILE A 378 -1.64 -11.04 -7.43
C ILE A 378 -2.27 -9.72 -7.85
N LEU A 379 -1.69 -9.01 -8.81
CA LEU A 379 -2.22 -7.73 -9.30
C LEU A 379 -3.61 -7.88 -9.95
N ALA A 380 -3.89 -9.02 -10.60
CA ALA A 380 -5.21 -9.31 -11.17
C ALA A 380 -6.30 -9.57 -10.12
N THR A 381 -5.92 -10.00 -8.91
CA THR A 381 -6.88 -10.21 -7.81
C THR A 381 -7.30 -8.92 -7.11
N PHE A 382 -6.53 -7.84 -7.25
CA PHE A 382 -6.88 -6.54 -6.67
C PHE A 382 -7.68 -5.70 -7.67
N PRO A 383 -8.85 -5.15 -7.29
CA PRO A 383 -9.56 -4.20 -8.13
C PRO A 383 -8.65 -2.99 -8.42
N GLN A 384 -8.56 -2.57 -9.69
CA GLN A 384 -7.69 -1.47 -10.14
C GLN A 384 -7.91 -0.14 -9.38
N ASN A 385 -9.03 0.00 -8.67
CA ASN A 385 -9.47 1.19 -7.95
C ASN A 385 -9.15 1.16 -6.44
N GLN A 386 -8.51 0.11 -5.90
CA GLN A 386 -8.22 -0.03 -4.47
C GLN A 386 -6.70 -0.07 -4.21
N GLY A 387 -6.12 1.10 -3.91
CA GLY A 387 -4.87 1.23 -3.12
C GLY A 387 -3.56 0.64 -3.64
N MET A 388 -3.55 -0.08 -4.77
CA MET A 388 -2.35 -0.70 -5.37
C MET A 388 -1.99 -0.14 -6.75
N ALA A 389 -2.64 0.95 -7.16
CA ALA A 389 -2.34 1.64 -8.41
C ALA A 389 -0.86 2.10 -8.43
N GLY A 390 -0.17 1.84 -9.55
CA GLY A 390 1.23 2.24 -9.77
C GLY A 390 2.28 1.15 -9.49
N LEU A 391 1.88 -0.02 -8.98
CA LEU A 391 2.74 -1.20 -8.94
C LEU A 391 2.86 -1.79 -10.35
N ASN A 392 4.07 -2.15 -10.74
CA ASN A 392 4.35 -2.67 -12.08
C ASN A 392 5.20 -3.93 -11.99
N ALA A 393 4.93 -4.94 -12.82
CA ALA A 393 5.77 -6.13 -12.97
C ALA A 393 7.08 -5.87 -13.76
N ASN A 394 7.55 -4.61 -13.82
CA ASN A 394 8.70 -4.25 -14.62
C ASN A 394 9.98 -4.87 -14.05
N LEU A 395 10.81 -5.39 -14.95
CA LEU A 395 12.12 -5.97 -14.64
C LEU A 395 13.09 -4.85 -14.22
N ASP A 396 13.10 -4.52 -12.93
CA ASP A 396 14.11 -3.63 -12.35
C ASP A 396 15.50 -4.32 -12.41
N PRO A 397 16.58 -3.63 -12.84
CA PRO A 397 17.95 -4.14 -12.72
C PRO A 397 18.30 -4.67 -11.33
N ARG A 398 17.74 -4.10 -10.26
CA ARG A 398 17.91 -4.58 -8.87
C ARG A 398 17.27 -5.95 -8.68
N LEU A 399 16.08 -6.16 -9.20
CA LEU A 399 15.38 -7.45 -9.17
C LEU A 399 16.15 -8.50 -9.96
N LEU A 400 16.65 -8.15 -11.14
CA LEU A 400 17.50 -9.02 -11.95
C LEU A 400 18.81 -9.37 -11.23
N ALA A 401 19.47 -8.39 -10.61
CA ALA A 401 20.69 -8.60 -9.83
C ALA A 401 20.44 -9.47 -8.59
N PHE A 402 19.32 -9.27 -7.90
CA PHE A 402 18.89 -10.09 -6.77
C PHE A 402 18.58 -11.54 -7.18
N ASN A 403 17.81 -11.72 -8.25
CA ASN A 403 17.48 -13.05 -8.81
C ASN A 403 18.74 -13.78 -9.30
N PHE A 404 19.64 -13.07 -9.97
CA PHE A 404 20.94 -13.62 -10.39
C PHE A 404 21.81 -13.97 -9.18
N GLY A 405 21.87 -13.09 -8.18
CA GLY A 405 22.63 -13.31 -6.94
C GLY A 405 22.12 -14.51 -6.15
N THR A 406 20.81 -14.65 -5.99
CA THR A 406 20.18 -15.81 -5.33
C THR A 406 20.44 -17.09 -6.12
N ALA A 407 20.24 -17.11 -7.44
CA ALA A 407 20.56 -18.27 -8.28
C ALA A 407 22.04 -18.67 -8.18
N LEU A 408 22.95 -17.69 -8.14
CA LEU A 408 24.39 -17.92 -8.01
C LEU A 408 24.75 -18.47 -6.61
N VAL A 409 24.25 -17.85 -5.54
CA VAL A 409 24.46 -18.32 -4.16
C VAL A 409 23.94 -19.74 -4.00
N THR A 410 22.76 -20.05 -4.52
CA THR A 410 22.20 -21.40 -4.52
C THR A 410 23.07 -22.39 -5.31
N ALA A 411 23.50 -22.04 -6.52
CA ALA A 411 24.40 -22.89 -7.30
C ALA A 411 25.74 -23.16 -6.59
N LEU A 412 26.32 -22.14 -5.94
CA LEU A 412 27.59 -22.24 -5.24
C LEU A 412 27.46 -23.05 -3.93
N ALA A 413 26.53 -22.68 -3.06
CA ALA A 413 26.34 -23.31 -1.75
C ALA A 413 26.05 -24.81 -1.89
N PHE A 414 25.20 -25.19 -2.84
CA PHE A 414 24.71 -26.56 -2.96
C PHE A 414 25.41 -27.38 -4.05
N GLY A 415 26.18 -26.74 -4.94
CA GLY A 415 27.08 -27.40 -5.88
C GLY A 415 28.48 -27.68 -5.32
N LEU A 416 29.03 -26.75 -4.54
CA LEU A 416 30.41 -26.84 -4.03
C LEU A 416 30.55 -27.89 -2.93
N ILE A 417 29.60 -27.95 -1.99
CA ILE A 417 29.66 -28.87 -0.84
C ILE A 417 29.65 -30.35 -1.30
N PRO A 418 28.75 -30.80 -2.20
CA PRO A 418 28.79 -32.16 -2.74
C PRO A 418 30.02 -32.40 -3.60
N ALA A 419 30.45 -31.43 -4.41
CA ALA A 419 31.61 -31.56 -5.29
C ALA A 419 32.92 -31.78 -4.52
N LEU A 420 33.16 -31.01 -3.46
CA LEU A 420 34.34 -31.14 -2.59
C LEU A 420 34.39 -32.50 -1.90
N ARG A 421 33.24 -33.04 -1.50
CA ARG A 421 33.17 -34.37 -0.86
C ARG A 421 33.26 -35.53 -1.85
N ALA A 422 32.65 -35.42 -3.03
CA ALA A 422 32.72 -36.45 -4.07
C ALA A 422 34.15 -36.62 -4.64
N THR A 423 34.95 -35.55 -4.61
CA THR A 423 36.35 -35.51 -5.06
C THR A 423 37.38 -35.79 -3.96
N ARG A 424 36.94 -36.09 -2.72
CA ARG A 424 37.75 -36.70 -1.67
C ARG A 424 37.50 -38.22 -1.59
N PRO A 425 37.99 -39.04 -2.54
CA PRO A 425 38.04 -40.47 -2.31
C PRO A 425 39.24 -40.79 -1.43
N ASP A 426 38.98 -41.63 -0.44
CA ASP A 426 40.00 -42.45 0.16
C ASP A 426 40.21 -43.64 -0.80
N LEU A 427 41.22 -43.54 -1.66
CA LEU A 427 41.45 -44.42 -2.81
C LEU A 427 41.68 -45.89 -2.40
N VAL A 428 42.07 -46.12 -1.14
CA VAL A 428 42.40 -47.45 -0.61
C VAL A 428 41.15 -48.22 -0.14
N THR A 429 40.09 -47.53 0.29
CA THR A 429 38.84 -48.18 0.73
C THR A 429 37.89 -48.47 -0.43
N ALA A 430 37.84 -47.63 -1.46
CA ALA A 430 36.93 -47.81 -2.60
C ALA A 430 37.23 -49.04 -3.49
N LEU A 431 38.48 -49.54 -3.49
CA LEU A 431 38.86 -50.78 -4.18
C LEU A 431 38.77 -52.03 -3.30
N LYS A 432 38.81 -51.90 -1.96
CA LYS A 432 38.68 -53.02 -1.00
C LYS A 432 37.22 -53.41 -0.69
N GLU A 433 36.24 -52.60 -1.08
CA GLU A 433 34.80 -52.80 -0.81
C GLU A 433 34.16 -53.98 -1.58
N GLN A 434 34.91 -54.74 -2.37
CA GLN A 434 34.36 -55.81 -3.22
C GLN A 434 33.97 -57.12 -2.47
N GLY A 435 34.11 -57.17 -1.14
CA GLY A 435 33.88 -58.41 -0.36
C GLY A 435 32.83 -58.36 0.77
N ALA A 436 32.43 -57.19 1.28
CA ALA A 436 31.46 -57.12 2.38
C ALA A 436 30.66 -55.83 2.30
N GLY A 437 29.35 -55.94 2.10
CA GLY A 437 28.45 -54.81 1.93
C GLY A 437 28.21 -54.03 3.23
N THR A 438 29.14 -53.22 3.69
CA THR A 438 28.91 -52.18 4.72
C THR A 438 30.11 -51.22 4.76
N GLY A 439 30.16 -50.21 3.89
CA GLY A 439 31.34 -49.34 3.77
C GLY A 439 31.11 -47.88 3.41
N THR A 440 29.86 -47.38 3.33
CA THR A 440 29.65 -45.92 3.20
C THR A 440 30.17 -45.22 4.46
N GLY A 441 31.28 -44.47 4.34
CA GLY A 441 31.95 -43.82 5.47
C GLY A 441 30.98 -43.08 6.39
N ILE A 442 31.11 -43.33 7.70
CA ILE A 442 30.22 -42.86 8.78
C ILE A 442 29.93 -41.35 8.68
N GLY A 443 30.88 -40.54 8.21
CA GLY A 443 30.72 -39.09 8.00
C GLY A 443 29.78 -38.68 6.86
N GLN A 444 29.66 -39.48 5.79
CA GLN A 444 28.69 -39.24 4.70
C GLN A 444 27.27 -39.60 5.14
N VAL A 445 27.12 -40.70 5.89
CA VAL A 445 25.84 -41.11 6.46
C VAL A 445 25.37 -40.11 7.51
N ARG A 446 26.26 -39.62 8.39
CA ARG A 446 25.93 -38.58 9.39
C ARG A 446 25.52 -37.25 8.76
N LEU A 447 26.23 -36.76 7.73
CA LEU A 447 25.83 -35.52 7.06
C LEU A 447 24.49 -35.69 6.32
N ARG A 448 24.27 -36.80 5.62
CA ARG A 448 23.00 -37.06 4.94
C ARG A 448 21.85 -37.18 5.94
N LYS A 449 22.04 -37.89 7.06
CA LYS A 449 21.06 -37.94 8.15
C LYS A 449 20.81 -36.55 8.74
N GLY A 450 21.85 -35.75 8.96
CA GLY A 450 21.71 -34.37 9.44
C GLY A 450 20.94 -33.46 8.46
N LEU A 451 21.24 -33.54 7.17
CA LEU A 451 20.51 -32.84 6.10
C LEU A 451 19.05 -33.29 6.04
N VAL A 452 18.77 -34.58 6.15
CA VAL A 452 17.40 -35.12 6.16
C VAL A 452 16.66 -34.67 7.42
N VAL A 453 17.28 -34.72 8.60
CA VAL A 453 16.66 -34.24 9.85
C VAL A 453 16.39 -32.74 9.79
N ALA A 454 17.36 -31.94 9.33
CA ALA A 454 17.19 -30.50 9.15
C ALA A 454 16.09 -30.20 8.12
N GLN A 455 16.07 -30.92 6.98
CA GLN A 455 15.05 -30.79 5.95
C GLN A 455 13.67 -31.13 6.52
N ILE A 456 13.51 -32.27 7.20
CA ILE A 456 12.25 -32.68 7.84
C ILE A 456 11.81 -31.60 8.83
N ALA A 457 12.69 -31.16 9.74
CA ALA A 457 12.37 -30.11 10.69
C ALA A 457 11.92 -28.80 10.00
N LEU A 458 12.64 -28.36 8.98
CA LEU A 458 12.33 -27.14 8.23
C LEU A 458 11.02 -27.26 7.45
N THR A 459 10.78 -28.41 6.81
CA THR A 459 9.51 -28.69 6.12
C THR A 459 8.34 -28.79 7.08
N THR A 460 8.55 -29.35 8.27
CA THR A 460 7.50 -29.40 9.31
C THR A 460 7.16 -28.00 9.79
N VAL A 461 8.15 -27.15 10.09
CA VAL A 461 7.92 -25.75 10.44
C VAL A 461 7.16 -25.04 9.31
N LEU A 462 7.59 -25.19 8.07
CA LEU A 462 6.97 -24.51 6.94
C LEU A 462 5.53 -25.00 6.70
N LEU A 463 5.27 -26.30 6.83
CA LEU A 463 3.94 -26.89 6.70
C LEU A 463 3.02 -26.45 7.84
N VAL A 464 3.51 -26.41 9.07
CA VAL A 464 2.76 -25.90 10.23
C VAL A 464 2.44 -24.43 10.02
N THR A 465 3.40 -23.60 9.63
CA THR A 465 3.16 -22.17 9.40
C THR A 465 2.22 -21.93 8.22
N ALA A 466 2.38 -22.64 7.11
CA ALA A 466 1.47 -22.55 5.96
C ALA A 466 0.06 -23.06 6.32
N GLY A 467 -0.03 -24.12 7.12
CA GLY A 467 -1.28 -24.66 7.63
C GLY A 467 -2.00 -23.68 8.55
N LEU A 468 -1.29 -23.11 9.53
CA LEU A 468 -1.82 -22.06 10.40
C LEU A 468 -2.22 -20.81 9.62
N PHE A 469 -1.42 -20.39 8.64
CA PHE A 469 -1.75 -19.27 7.77
C PHE A 469 -3.02 -19.54 6.96
N THR A 470 -3.13 -20.72 6.34
CA THR A 470 -4.33 -21.13 5.59
C THR A 470 -5.55 -21.21 6.51
N LEU A 471 -5.37 -21.70 7.74
CA LEU A 471 -6.43 -21.76 8.74
C LEU A 471 -6.88 -20.35 9.15
N ASN A 472 -5.93 -19.44 9.40
CA ASN A 472 -6.21 -18.04 9.72
C ASN A 472 -6.90 -17.33 8.56
N LEU A 473 -6.44 -17.55 7.33
CA LEU A 473 -7.05 -16.97 6.12
C LEU A 473 -8.49 -17.47 5.97
N ARG A 474 -8.73 -18.78 6.13
CA ARG A 474 -10.09 -19.34 6.13
C ARG A 474 -10.95 -18.84 7.27
N HIS A 475 -10.34 -18.51 8.42
CA HIS A 475 -11.05 -17.92 9.53
C HIS A 475 -11.44 -16.47 9.19
N LEU A 476 -10.52 -15.68 8.65
CA LEU A 476 -10.75 -14.32 8.15
C LEU A 476 -11.83 -14.28 7.05
N GLU A 477 -11.80 -15.20 6.09
CA GLU A 477 -12.83 -15.34 5.04
C GLU A 477 -14.22 -15.67 5.59
N ARG A 478 -14.30 -16.22 6.80
CA ARG A 478 -15.56 -16.63 7.45
C ARG A 478 -15.87 -15.80 8.68
N VAL A 479 -15.13 -14.73 8.94
CA VAL A 479 -15.47 -13.79 9.99
C VAL A 479 -16.85 -13.27 9.66
N ASP A 480 -17.77 -13.43 10.61
CA ASP A 480 -19.07 -12.80 10.52
C ASP A 480 -18.85 -11.29 10.58
N LEU A 481 -18.96 -10.64 9.41
CA LEU A 481 -18.81 -9.20 9.26
C LEU A 481 -19.99 -8.44 9.89
N GLY A 482 -21.02 -9.13 10.38
CA GLY A 482 -22.28 -8.54 10.82
C GLY A 482 -23.13 -8.00 9.67
N ILE A 483 -22.70 -8.25 8.42
CA ILE A 483 -23.37 -7.85 7.17
C ILE A 483 -23.42 -9.04 6.20
N ARG A 484 -24.40 -9.02 5.31
CA ARG A 484 -24.50 -9.94 4.17
C ARG A 484 -23.79 -9.34 2.96
N ALA A 485 -22.55 -9.75 2.74
CA ALA A 485 -21.78 -9.35 1.57
C ALA A 485 -22.13 -10.17 0.30
N ASP A 486 -22.76 -11.34 0.46
CA ASP A 486 -23.16 -12.20 -0.67
C ASP A 486 -24.20 -11.51 -1.55
N ASN A 487 -23.92 -11.41 -2.85
CA ASN A 487 -24.79 -10.74 -3.84
C ASN A 487 -25.05 -9.24 -3.58
N LEU A 488 -24.15 -8.57 -2.87
CA LEU A 488 -24.20 -7.12 -2.70
C LEU A 488 -23.44 -6.43 -3.83
N LEU A 489 -24.14 -5.59 -4.61
CA LEU A 489 -23.51 -4.72 -5.61
C LEU A 489 -23.38 -3.30 -5.04
N ALA A 490 -22.15 -2.77 -5.05
CA ALA A 490 -21.87 -1.40 -4.63
C ALA A 490 -21.31 -0.58 -5.80
N PHE A 491 -21.80 0.64 -5.95
CA PHE A 491 -21.27 1.65 -6.86
C PHE A 491 -21.40 3.03 -6.20
N SER A 492 -20.71 4.02 -6.76
CA SER A 492 -20.73 5.39 -6.23
C SER A 492 -21.05 6.40 -7.31
N VAL A 493 -21.86 7.39 -6.96
CA VAL A 493 -22.19 8.56 -7.78
C VAL A 493 -21.93 9.80 -6.95
N ASP A 494 -21.42 10.85 -7.60
CA ASP A 494 -21.22 12.15 -6.96
C ASP A 494 -21.75 13.27 -7.87
N PRO A 495 -23.07 13.50 -7.87
CA PRO A 495 -23.71 14.49 -8.73
C PRO A 495 -23.27 15.93 -8.41
N GLN A 496 -22.86 16.21 -7.18
CA GLN A 496 -22.43 17.54 -6.74
C GLN A 496 -21.16 17.99 -7.46
N LEU A 497 -20.23 17.06 -7.75
CA LEU A 497 -19.09 17.35 -8.63
C LEU A 497 -19.51 17.78 -10.05
N SER A 498 -20.73 17.46 -10.48
CA SER A 498 -21.28 17.89 -11.77
C SER A 498 -22.19 19.12 -11.65
N GLY A 499 -22.17 19.81 -10.51
CA GLY A 499 -22.94 21.05 -10.28
C GLY A 499 -24.40 20.83 -9.86
N TYR A 500 -24.78 19.64 -9.41
CA TYR A 500 -26.12 19.40 -8.88
C TYR A 500 -26.26 20.06 -7.50
N SER A 501 -27.41 20.68 -7.25
CA SER A 501 -27.73 21.20 -5.91
C SER A 501 -27.95 20.04 -4.91
N PRO A 502 -27.82 20.28 -3.60
CA PRO A 502 -28.12 19.25 -2.58
C PRO A 502 -29.52 18.65 -2.73
N GLU A 503 -30.52 19.46 -3.05
CA GLU A 503 -31.92 19.01 -3.22
C GLU A 503 -32.07 18.12 -4.45
N ARG A 504 -31.44 18.51 -5.58
CA ARG A 504 -31.43 17.68 -6.79
C ARG A 504 -30.64 16.40 -6.61
N THR A 505 -29.58 16.44 -5.81
CA THR A 505 -28.76 15.25 -5.48
C THR A 505 -29.58 14.26 -4.67
N ALA A 506 -30.27 14.71 -3.63
CA ALA A 506 -31.16 13.88 -2.84
C ALA A 506 -32.27 13.26 -3.71
N ALA A 507 -32.96 14.06 -4.52
CA ALA A 507 -33.99 13.58 -5.43
C ALA A 507 -33.48 12.54 -6.44
N LEU A 508 -32.27 12.74 -6.99
CA LEU A 508 -31.65 11.79 -7.91
C LEU A 508 -31.30 10.48 -7.22
N VAL A 509 -30.73 10.53 -6.01
CA VAL A 509 -30.41 9.31 -5.23
C VAL A 509 -31.68 8.52 -4.92
N ASP A 510 -32.76 9.19 -4.54
CA ASP A 510 -34.06 8.55 -4.29
C ASP A 510 -34.66 7.94 -5.56
N GLN A 511 -34.57 8.65 -6.69
CA GLN A 511 -35.02 8.14 -7.98
C GLN A 511 -34.22 6.90 -8.41
N VAL A 512 -32.89 6.96 -8.36
CA VAL A 512 -32.02 5.83 -8.70
C VAL A 512 -32.31 4.63 -7.80
N ARG A 513 -32.49 4.84 -6.49
CA ARG A 513 -32.86 3.78 -5.56
C ARG A 513 -34.19 3.13 -5.95
N ALA A 514 -35.22 3.94 -6.23
CA ALA A 514 -36.54 3.45 -6.63
C ALA A 514 -36.46 2.65 -7.94
N ASP A 515 -35.77 3.18 -8.95
CA ASP A 515 -35.59 2.52 -10.24
C ASP A 515 -34.85 1.18 -10.10
N LEU A 516 -33.77 1.13 -9.32
CA LEU A 516 -33.03 -0.09 -9.04
C LEU A 516 -33.88 -1.14 -8.32
N ALA A 517 -34.76 -0.72 -7.40
CA ALA A 517 -35.65 -1.63 -6.69
C ALA A 517 -36.70 -2.29 -7.60
N THR A 518 -36.96 -1.75 -8.80
CA THR A 518 -37.86 -2.37 -9.79
C THR A 518 -37.18 -3.40 -10.69
N LEU A 519 -35.85 -3.48 -10.68
CA LEU A 519 -35.12 -4.38 -11.56
C LEU A 519 -35.30 -5.85 -11.15
N PRO A 520 -35.53 -6.76 -12.11
CA PRO A 520 -35.60 -8.19 -11.82
C PRO A 520 -34.32 -8.69 -11.15
N GLY A 521 -34.45 -9.36 -10.00
CA GLY A 521 -33.32 -9.90 -9.22
C GLY A 521 -32.80 -8.98 -8.12
N VAL A 522 -33.27 -7.74 -8.03
CA VAL A 522 -32.95 -6.83 -6.91
C VAL A 522 -33.93 -7.06 -5.76
N THR A 523 -33.42 -7.54 -4.61
CA THR A 523 -34.24 -7.77 -3.41
C THR A 523 -34.44 -6.48 -2.60
N SER A 524 -33.43 -5.63 -2.54
CA SER A 524 -33.43 -4.36 -1.82
C SER A 524 -32.36 -3.43 -2.37
N ALA A 525 -32.60 -2.13 -2.30
CA ALA A 525 -31.68 -1.07 -2.70
C ALA A 525 -31.67 0.04 -1.65
N SER A 526 -30.47 0.55 -1.33
CA SER A 526 -30.29 1.66 -0.41
C SER A 526 -29.05 2.48 -0.81
N ALA A 527 -28.80 3.57 -0.10
CA ALA A 527 -27.67 4.46 -0.31
C ALA A 527 -26.94 4.71 1.01
N ALA A 528 -25.65 5.03 0.92
CA ALA A 528 -24.87 5.51 2.05
C ALA A 528 -23.82 6.51 1.55
N GLN A 529 -23.48 7.49 2.39
CA GLN A 529 -22.40 8.43 2.09
C GLN A 529 -21.05 7.71 2.12
N ILE A 530 -20.83 6.86 3.14
CA ILE A 530 -19.65 6.02 3.26
C ILE A 530 -20.06 4.58 2.98
N ALA A 531 -19.51 4.00 1.90
CA ALA A 531 -19.78 2.63 1.54
C ALA A 531 -19.15 1.65 2.56
N VAL A 532 -19.80 0.51 2.76
CA VAL A 532 -19.28 -0.53 3.65
C VAL A 532 -17.95 -1.06 3.12
N LEU A 533 -16.97 -1.23 4.02
CA LEU A 533 -15.61 -1.67 3.68
C LEU A 533 -14.88 -0.77 2.66
N SER A 534 -15.22 0.51 2.59
CA SER A 534 -14.53 1.46 1.70
C SER A 534 -13.19 1.96 2.23
N GLY A 535 -12.80 1.57 3.46
CA GLY A 535 -11.59 2.07 4.13
C GLY A 535 -11.68 3.57 4.48
N ASN A 536 -12.90 4.08 4.68
CA ASN A 536 -13.17 5.46 5.03
C ASN A 536 -14.11 5.50 6.24
N ASP A 537 -13.99 6.53 7.06
CA ASP A 537 -14.90 6.81 8.16
C ASP A 537 -15.15 8.31 8.28
N GLU A 538 -16.20 8.67 9.00
CA GLU A 538 -16.45 10.05 9.40
C GLU A 538 -16.82 10.04 10.86
N SER A 539 -16.29 11.00 11.59
CA SER A 539 -16.52 11.13 13.02
C SER A 539 -17.00 12.53 13.37
N SER A 540 -17.67 12.63 14.51
CA SER A 540 -18.12 13.90 15.05
C SER A 540 -18.18 13.81 16.56
N ASN A 541 -17.92 14.93 17.22
CA ASN A 541 -18.39 15.06 18.59
C ASN A 541 -19.92 15.17 18.63
N VAL A 542 -20.50 14.79 19.76
CA VAL A 542 -21.95 14.79 20.00
C VAL A 542 -22.31 15.31 21.38
N THR A 543 -23.42 16.03 21.44
CA THR A 543 -24.09 16.39 22.69
C THR A 543 -25.29 15.46 22.88
N ILE A 544 -25.34 14.72 23.99
CA ILE A 544 -26.33 13.67 24.23
C ILE A 544 -27.24 14.07 25.39
N GLN A 545 -28.56 13.89 25.23
CA GLN A 545 -29.55 14.18 26.27
C GLN A 545 -29.23 13.45 27.58
N GLY A 546 -29.05 14.22 28.66
CA GLY A 546 -28.82 13.66 29.99
C GLY A 546 -27.46 12.97 30.15
N PHE A 547 -26.48 13.28 29.30
CA PHE A 547 -25.07 12.95 29.48
C PHE A 547 -24.28 14.25 29.69
N ALA A 548 -23.70 14.41 30.88
CA ALA A 548 -22.85 15.56 31.18
C ALA A 548 -21.40 15.22 30.81
N THR A 549 -20.82 15.98 29.89
CA THR A 549 -19.42 15.85 29.50
C THR A 549 -18.52 16.13 30.71
N GLN A 550 -17.67 15.17 31.09
CA GLN A 550 -16.72 15.33 32.20
C GLN A 550 -15.29 15.54 31.65
N GLY A 551 -14.69 16.69 31.93
CA GLY A 551 -13.28 16.95 31.61
C GLY A 551 -12.98 17.03 30.10
N ASP A 552 -11.91 16.36 29.67
CA ASP A 552 -11.39 16.33 28.28
C ASP A 552 -12.11 15.26 27.42
N ASP A 553 -13.11 14.58 27.97
CA ASP A 553 -13.81 13.45 27.33
C ASP A 553 -14.98 13.95 26.47
N ASP A 554 -14.67 14.64 25.36
CA ASP A 554 -15.67 15.09 24.38
C ASP A 554 -16.33 13.86 23.73
N PRO A 555 -17.66 13.63 23.85
CA PRO A 555 -18.28 12.43 23.35
C PRO A 555 -18.10 12.38 21.84
N HIS A 556 -17.37 11.38 21.37
CA HIS A 556 -16.99 11.24 19.97
C HIS A 556 -17.56 9.95 19.41
N VAL A 557 -18.21 10.04 18.24
CA VAL A 557 -18.84 8.91 17.58
C VAL A 557 -18.47 8.88 16.11
N LEU A 558 -18.30 7.68 15.58
CA LEU A 558 -18.33 7.46 14.14
C LEU A 558 -19.76 7.58 13.65
N LYS A 559 -19.95 8.23 12.51
CA LYS A 559 -21.25 8.44 11.89
C LYS A 559 -21.20 8.08 10.41
N ASN A 560 -22.35 7.74 9.86
CA ASN A 560 -22.55 7.56 8.43
C ASN A 560 -23.97 7.99 8.09
N TRP A 561 -24.14 8.65 6.95
CA TRP A 561 -25.46 9.03 6.45
C TRP A 561 -25.96 7.91 5.55
N VAL A 562 -27.10 7.34 5.89
CA VAL A 562 -27.66 6.18 5.21
C VAL A 562 -29.11 6.42 4.80
N GLY A 563 -29.50 5.84 3.68
CA GLY A 563 -30.87 5.88 3.18
C GLY A 563 -31.78 4.89 3.88
N SER A 564 -33.05 4.90 3.51
CA SER A 564 -34.04 3.93 3.97
C SER A 564 -33.60 2.50 3.65
N ARG A 565 -33.97 1.53 4.50
CA ARG A 565 -33.69 0.09 4.29
C ARG A 565 -32.20 -0.29 4.25
N TYR A 566 -31.29 0.56 4.70
CA TYR A 566 -29.85 0.29 4.68
C TYR A 566 -29.45 -0.97 5.47
N PHE A 567 -29.92 -1.09 6.71
CA PHE A 567 -29.63 -2.20 7.62
C PHE A 567 -30.26 -3.48 7.10
N SER A 568 -31.52 -3.44 6.64
CA SER A 568 -32.18 -4.61 6.06
C SER A 568 -31.57 -5.06 4.74
N THR A 569 -31.09 -4.14 3.90
CA THR A 569 -30.35 -4.45 2.65
C THR A 569 -29.04 -5.16 2.98
N LEU A 570 -28.33 -4.72 4.01
CA LEU A 570 -27.09 -5.34 4.48
C LEU A 570 -27.33 -6.53 5.40
N GLY A 571 -28.57 -6.86 5.75
CA GLY A 571 -28.90 -7.94 6.68
C GLY A 571 -28.39 -7.72 8.12
N ILE A 572 -28.19 -6.47 8.53
CA ILE A 572 -27.79 -6.10 9.89
C ILE A 572 -29.03 -6.21 10.81
N PRO A 573 -29.02 -7.05 11.85
CA PRO A 573 -30.15 -7.19 12.76
C PRO A 573 -30.27 -5.99 13.71
N LEU A 574 -31.50 -5.52 13.92
CA LEU A 574 -31.81 -4.51 14.94
C LEU A 574 -31.97 -5.19 16.31
N LEU A 575 -31.40 -4.61 17.35
CA LEU A 575 -31.56 -5.06 18.73
C LEU A 575 -32.84 -4.52 19.36
N SER A 576 -33.22 -3.29 19.01
CA SER A 576 -34.47 -2.67 19.44
C SER A 576 -34.87 -1.50 18.54
N GLY A 577 -36.15 -1.11 18.61
CA GLY A 577 -36.67 0.04 17.84
C GLY A 577 -37.02 -0.31 16.39
N ARG A 578 -36.81 0.65 15.48
CA ARG A 578 -37.14 0.55 14.06
C ARG A 578 -36.00 1.05 13.17
N GLU A 579 -36.03 0.64 11.90
CA GLU A 579 -35.13 1.14 10.87
C GLU A 579 -35.53 2.56 10.39
N ILE A 580 -34.60 3.23 9.71
CA ILE A 580 -34.88 4.45 8.92
C ILE A 580 -35.84 4.10 7.78
N SER A 581 -36.92 4.86 7.71
CA SER A 581 -38.02 4.72 6.75
C SER A 581 -38.07 5.91 5.79
N GLU A 582 -38.87 5.81 4.74
CA GLU A 582 -39.03 6.90 3.76
C GLU A 582 -39.69 8.14 4.37
N SER A 583 -40.47 8.01 5.45
CA SER A 583 -41.04 9.16 6.17
C SER A 583 -40.02 9.96 6.98
N ASP A 584 -38.84 9.39 7.23
CA ASP A 584 -37.74 10.06 7.92
C ASP A 584 -36.81 10.82 6.93
N ALA A 585 -37.15 10.84 5.63
CA ALA A 585 -36.39 11.53 4.59
C ALA A 585 -36.40 13.06 4.77
N SER A 586 -35.69 13.78 3.89
CA SER A 586 -35.25 15.19 4.00
C SER A 586 -36.22 16.26 4.57
N THR A 587 -37.53 16.02 4.63
CA THR A 587 -38.55 16.91 5.23
C THR A 587 -39.11 16.46 6.58
N GLY A 588 -38.77 15.25 7.03
CA GLY A 588 -39.18 14.65 8.30
C GLY A 588 -38.24 14.97 9.48
N PRO A 589 -38.58 14.51 10.70
CA PRO A 589 -37.69 14.65 11.86
C PRO A 589 -36.37 13.92 11.61
N LYS A 590 -35.25 14.50 12.08
CA LYS A 590 -33.94 13.83 11.98
C LYS A 590 -33.92 12.65 12.94
N VAL A 591 -33.62 11.47 12.42
CA VAL A 591 -33.55 10.25 13.22
C VAL A 591 -32.20 9.56 13.03
N ALA A 592 -31.78 8.77 14.01
CA ALA A 592 -30.60 7.94 13.92
C ALA A 592 -30.78 6.57 14.57
N LEU A 593 -30.01 5.61 14.06
CA LEU A 593 -29.74 4.35 14.74
C LEU A 593 -28.35 4.42 15.35
N ILE A 594 -28.22 3.94 16.59
CA ILE A 594 -26.95 3.93 17.32
C ILE A 594 -26.49 2.50 17.52
N ASN A 595 -25.17 2.23 17.53
CA ASN A 595 -24.71 0.89 17.83
C ASN A 595 -24.82 0.56 19.34
N ALA A 596 -24.76 -0.73 19.67
CA ALA A 596 -24.76 -1.21 21.06
C ALA A 596 -23.64 -0.61 21.93
N THR A 597 -22.53 -0.18 21.33
CA THR A 597 -21.41 0.44 22.05
C THR A 597 -21.77 1.85 22.51
N MET A 598 -22.36 2.68 21.65
CA MET A 598 -22.85 4.02 21.99
C MET A 598 -23.97 3.92 23.03
N ALA A 599 -24.90 2.98 22.86
CA ALA A 599 -25.97 2.70 23.83
C ALA A 599 -25.40 2.37 25.23
N ARG A 600 -24.44 1.44 25.33
CA ARG A 600 -23.82 1.07 26.61
C ARG A 600 -23.00 2.22 27.22
N LYS A 601 -22.23 2.94 26.41
CA LYS A 601 -21.29 3.97 26.88
C LYS A 601 -22.01 5.21 27.42
N TYR A 602 -23.00 5.73 26.70
CA TYR A 602 -23.60 7.03 27.01
C TYR A 602 -24.96 6.94 27.71
N PHE A 603 -25.66 5.81 27.60
CA PHE A 603 -26.99 5.66 28.19
C PHE A 603 -27.00 4.85 29.49
N ALA A 604 -25.90 4.21 29.89
CA ALA A 604 -25.68 3.58 31.20
C ALA A 604 -26.84 2.65 31.66
N GLY A 605 -27.45 1.91 30.73
CA GLY A 605 -28.58 1.01 30.99
C GLY A 605 -29.98 1.63 30.84
N ARG A 606 -30.07 2.94 30.57
CA ARG A 606 -31.34 3.58 30.15
C ARG A 606 -31.70 3.15 28.73
N ASN A 607 -33.00 3.08 28.44
CA ASN A 607 -33.49 2.85 27.08
C ASN A 607 -33.16 4.08 26.21
N PRO A 608 -32.32 3.94 25.16
CA PRO A 608 -31.94 5.08 24.33
C PRO A 608 -33.04 5.51 23.36
N LEU A 609 -34.06 4.67 23.12
CA LEU A 609 -35.14 4.96 22.16
C LEU A 609 -35.95 6.20 22.59
N GLY A 610 -36.17 7.12 21.64
CA GLY A 610 -36.86 8.41 21.85
C GLY A 610 -36.00 9.49 22.52
N MET A 611 -34.76 9.18 22.93
CA MET A 611 -33.84 10.19 23.42
C MET A 611 -33.19 10.94 22.26
N HIS A 612 -32.79 12.18 22.53
CA HIS A 612 -32.23 13.05 21.51
C HIS A 612 -30.74 13.29 21.69
N PHE A 613 -30.04 13.49 20.59
CA PHE A 613 -28.67 14.01 20.57
C PHE A 613 -28.50 14.98 19.40
N ALA A 614 -27.36 15.63 19.34
CA ALA A 614 -26.98 16.45 18.19
C ALA A 614 -25.47 16.34 17.96
N PHE A 615 -25.05 16.57 16.72
CA PHE A 615 -23.63 16.70 16.39
C PHE A 615 -23.11 18.06 16.86
N GLY A 616 -21.85 18.09 17.29
CA GLY A 616 -21.24 19.27 17.89
C GLY A 616 -21.32 19.29 19.41
N SER A 617 -20.59 20.24 20.00
CA SER A 617 -20.58 20.51 21.44
C SER A 617 -20.70 22.01 21.71
N GLY A 618 -21.30 22.37 22.84
CA GLY A 618 -21.45 23.76 23.28
C GLY A 618 -22.87 24.11 23.75
N SER A 619 -23.02 25.28 24.38
CA SER A 619 -24.29 25.75 24.95
C SER A 619 -25.36 26.12 23.92
N ALA A 620 -24.98 26.29 22.66
CA ALA A 620 -25.88 26.64 21.56
C ALA A 620 -26.41 25.41 20.77
N VAL A 621 -25.96 24.20 21.10
CA VAL A 621 -26.36 22.97 20.39
C VAL A 621 -27.79 22.60 20.79
N GLN A 622 -28.68 22.52 19.81
CA GLN A 622 -30.05 22.03 19.99
C GLN A 622 -30.10 20.54 19.67
N LEU A 623 -30.64 19.74 20.60
CA LEU A 623 -30.80 18.30 20.41
C LEU A 623 -31.91 18.05 19.38
N ASP A 624 -31.53 17.73 18.16
CA ASP A 624 -32.43 17.68 17.00
C ASP A 624 -32.51 16.29 16.34
N ILE A 625 -31.75 15.30 16.81
CA ILE A 625 -31.73 13.93 16.28
C ILE A 625 -32.33 12.96 17.29
N GLU A 626 -33.45 12.32 16.92
CA GLU A 626 -34.11 11.29 17.74
C GLU A 626 -33.50 9.90 17.50
N ILE A 627 -33.25 9.14 18.56
CA ILE A 627 -32.79 7.75 18.46
C ILE A 627 -34.00 6.83 18.27
N VAL A 628 -34.08 6.18 17.11
CA VAL A 628 -35.23 5.32 16.73
C VAL A 628 -34.91 3.84 16.73
N GLY A 629 -33.63 3.45 16.83
CA GLY A 629 -33.19 2.05 16.86
C GLY A 629 -31.77 1.84 17.38
N VAL A 630 -31.46 0.59 17.73
CA VAL A 630 -30.15 0.12 18.22
C VAL A 630 -29.67 -1.10 17.45
#